data_AF-A0A7Y3HLM6-F1
#
_entry.id   AF-A0A7Y3HLM6-F1
#
_cell.length_a   1.000
_cell.length_b   1.000
_cell.length_c   1.000
_cell.angle_alpha   90.00
_cell.angle_beta   90.00
_cell.angle_gamma   90.00
#
_symmetry.space_group_name_H-M   'P 1'
#
loop_
_entity.id
_entity.type
_entity.pdbx_description
1 polymer ?
#
loop_
_entity_poly.entity_id
_entity_poly.type
_entity_poly.pdbx_seq_one_letter_code
_entity_poly.pdbx_strand_id
1 'polypeptide(L)'
;MGRSQETFNKKEKEKKRAKKRQEKMEKREARKSQPKASLDDMIAYVDEFGNTTSTPPDPALQKKVKLEDIEVSVPKRAKIEMDAVRKGKVDFFNTDKGFGFIIEDETNESYFVHINGCEDEITENDKVSFELEKGLKGMNAVKVKKV
;
A
#
# COMPACT_ATOMS: atom_id res chain seq x y z
N MET A 1 -79.13 0.07 -47.43
CA MET A 1 -78.04 0.43 -46.50
C MET A 1 -76.83 -0.46 -46.77
N GLY A 2 -75.85 0.02 -47.53
CA GLY A 2 -74.65 -0.76 -47.87
C GLY A 2 -73.55 -0.57 -46.82
N ARG A 3 -73.18 -1.64 -46.09
CA ARG A 3 -72.02 -1.66 -45.19
C ARG A 3 -70.75 -1.52 -46.04
N SER A 4 -69.96 -0.47 -45.82
CA SER A 4 -68.66 -0.33 -46.47
C SER A 4 -67.73 -1.45 -45.99
N GLN A 5 -67.31 -2.33 -46.91
CA GLN A 5 -66.32 -3.35 -46.62
C GLN A 5 -64.96 -2.67 -46.48
N GLU A 6 -64.49 -2.50 -45.24
CA GLU A 6 -63.14 -2.00 -45.00
C GLU A 6 -62.10 -3.01 -45.51
N THR A 7 -61.07 -2.50 -46.20
CA THR A 7 -59.98 -3.30 -46.75
C THR A 7 -59.21 -4.05 -45.64
N PHE A 8 -58.82 -5.28 -45.93
CA PHE A 8 -58.10 -6.17 -45.01
C PHE A 8 -56.87 -5.48 -44.36
N ASN A 9 -56.10 -4.74 -45.17
CA ASN A 9 -54.91 -4.01 -44.73
C ASN A 9 -55.19 -2.94 -43.66
N LYS A 10 -56.36 -2.29 -43.71
CA LYS A 10 -56.76 -1.27 -42.71
C LYS A 10 -57.05 -1.91 -41.36
N LYS A 11 -57.75 -3.06 -41.35
CA LYS A 11 -58.04 -3.84 -40.14
C LYS A 11 -56.78 -4.42 -39.50
N GLU A 12 -55.82 -4.89 -40.29
CA GLU A 12 -54.54 -5.38 -39.76
C GLU A 12 -53.72 -4.29 -39.06
N LYS A 13 -53.66 -3.09 -39.65
CA LYS A 13 -52.92 -1.96 -39.07
C LYS A 13 -53.53 -1.50 -37.74
N GLU A 14 -54.85 -1.51 -37.63
CA GLU A 14 -55.56 -1.15 -36.40
C GLU A 14 -55.38 -2.21 -35.31
N LYS A 15 -55.48 -3.50 -35.66
CA LYS A 15 -55.16 -4.62 -34.75
C LYS A 15 -53.73 -4.52 -34.21
N LYS A 16 -52.75 -4.18 -35.06
CA LYS A 16 -51.34 -4.00 -34.63
C LYS A 16 -51.18 -2.82 -33.66
N ARG A 17 -51.94 -1.73 -33.85
CA ARG A 17 -51.95 -0.57 -32.94
C ARG A 17 -52.63 -0.90 -31.61
N ALA A 18 -53.73 -1.65 -31.63
CA ALA A 18 -54.45 -2.08 -30.43
C ALA A 18 -53.58 -3.02 -29.57
N LYS A 19 -52.93 -4.02 -30.18
CA LYS A 19 -51.99 -4.92 -29.49
C LYS A 19 -50.85 -4.16 -28.82
N LYS A 20 -50.23 -3.20 -29.52
CA LYS A 20 -49.18 -2.34 -28.95
C LYS A 20 -49.66 -1.46 -27.78
N ARG A 21 -50.94 -1.08 -27.75
CA ARG A 21 -51.52 -0.33 -26.62
C ARG A 21 -51.76 -1.23 -25.43
N GLN A 22 -52.31 -2.43 -25.66
CA GLN A 22 -52.53 -3.45 -24.62
C GLN A 22 -51.21 -3.86 -23.96
N GLU A 23 -50.19 -4.20 -24.76
CA GLU A 23 -48.86 -4.59 -24.24
C GLU A 23 -48.21 -3.47 -23.40
N LYS A 24 -48.39 -2.20 -23.79
CA LYS A 24 -47.92 -1.06 -22.99
C LYS A 24 -48.65 -0.90 -21.67
N MET A 25 -49.95 -1.14 -21.65
CA MET A 25 -50.77 -1.08 -20.43
C MET A 25 -50.39 -2.21 -19.48
N GLU A 26 -50.27 -3.44 -19.98
CA GLU A 26 -49.83 -4.60 -19.21
C GLU A 26 -48.43 -4.39 -18.63
N LYS A 27 -47.48 -3.86 -19.42
CA LYS A 27 -46.14 -3.52 -18.91
C LYS A 27 -46.16 -2.43 -17.84
N ARG A 28 -47.10 -1.49 -17.91
CA ARG A 28 -47.28 -0.44 -16.90
C ARG A 28 -47.92 -0.99 -15.63
N GLU A 29 -48.89 -1.89 -15.76
CA GLU A 29 -49.55 -2.56 -14.64
C GLU A 29 -48.61 -3.53 -13.94
N ALA A 30 -47.80 -4.29 -14.69
CA ALA A 30 -46.73 -5.12 -14.12
C ALA A 30 -45.74 -4.28 -13.31
N ARG A 31 -45.35 -3.09 -13.79
CA ARG A 31 -44.52 -2.15 -13.03
C ARG A 31 -45.22 -1.55 -11.80
N LYS A 32 -46.55 -1.57 -11.76
CA LYS A 32 -47.37 -1.00 -10.67
C LYS A 32 -47.75 -2.07 -9.63
N SER A 33 -47.92 -3.32 -10.04
CA SER A 33 -48.25 -4.47 -9.19
C SER A 33 -47.01 -5.11 -8.57
N GLN A 34 -45.83 -4.93 -9.18
CA GLN A 34 -44.58 -5.19 -8.49
C GLN A 34 -44.47 -4.19 -7.32
N PRO A 35 -44.38 -4.65 -6.07
CA PRO A 35 -44.10 -3.75 -4.96
C PRO A 35 -42.76 -3.08 -5.26
N LYS A 36 -42.74 -1.75 -5.24
CA LYS A 36 -41.47 -1.02 -5.20
C LYS A 36 -40.76 -1.54 -3.95
N ALA A 37 -39.56 -2.09 -4.09
CA ALA A 37 -38.75 -2.55 -2.96
C ALA A 37 -38.81 -1.48 -1.87
N SER A 38 -39.25 -1.88 -0.67
CA SER A 38 -39.44 -0.93 0.41
C SER A 38 -38.07 -0.36 0.81
N LEU A 39 -38.02 0.88 1.31
CA LEU A 39 -36.75 1.52 1.67
C LEU A 39 -35.93 0.69 2.68
N ASP A 40 -36.61 -0.09 3.53
CA ASP A 40 -35.99 -1.04 4.46
C ASP A 40 -35.27 -2.21 3.76
N ASP A 41 -35.81 -2.71 2.65
CA ASP A 41 -35.18 -3.81 1.88
C ASP A 41 -33.91 -3.36 1.14
N MET A 42 -33.65 -2.05 1.08
CA MET A 42 -32.50 -1.46 0.41
C MET A 42 -31.35 -1.11 1.36
N ILE A 43 -31.58 -1.19 2.68
CA ILE A 43 -30.56 -0.92 3.69
C ILE A 43 -29.81 -2.22 3.97
N ALA A 44 -28.62 -2.35 3.38
CA ALA A 44 -27.67 -3.39 3.73
C ALA A 44 -26.76 -2.90 4.87
N TYR A 45 -26.65 -3.68 5.94
CA TYR A 45 -25.68 -3.43 6.99
C TYR A 45 -24.31 -3.99 6.59
N VAL A 46 -23.23 -3.41 7.10
CA VAL A 46 -21.85 -3.84 6.80
C VAL A 46 -21.26 -4.49 8.04
N ASP A 47 -20.78 -5.72 7.91
CA ASP A 47 -20.09 -6.44 8.99
C ASP A 47 -18.62 -6.01 9.19
N GLU A 48 -17.96 -6.54 10.22
CA GLU A 48 -16.55 -6.26 10.54
C GLU A 48 -15.55 -6.64 9.43
N PHE A 49 -15.98 -7.42 8.43
CA PHE A 49 -15.16 -7.90 7.32
C PHE A 49 -15.54 -7.22 5.99
N GLY A 50 -16.44 -6.23 6.02
CA GLY A 50 -16.86 -5.46 4.85
C GLY A 50 -17.91 -6.14 3.97
N ASN A 51 -18.55 -7.22 4.43
CA ASN A 51 -19.64 -7.87 3.72
C ASN A 51 -20.99 -7.26 4.08
N THR A 52 -21.88 -7.24 3.11
CA THR A 52 -23.27 -6.81 3.29
C THR A 52 -24.06 -7.90 4.02
N THR A 53 -24.56 -7.60 5.21
CA THR A 53 -25.42 -8.48 6.01
C THR A 53 -26.82 -7.86 6.15
N SER A 54 -27.84 -8.71 6.28
CA SER A 54 -29.22 -8.27 6.53
C SER A 54 -29.50 -8.02 8.01
N THR A 55 -28.62 -8.46 8.90
CA THR A 55 -28.73 -8.28 10.35
C THR A 55 -27.91 -7.07 10.80
N PRO A 56 -28.51 -6.13 11.58
CA PRO A 56 -27.79 -4.98 12.10
C PRO A 56 -26.63 -5.44 13.00
N PRO A 57 -25.48 -4.75 12.95
CA PRO A 57 -24.31 -5.12 13.76
C PRO A 57 -24.62 -4.90 15.25
N ASP A 58 -24.46 -5.96 16.05
CA ASP A 58 -24.73 -5.91 17.48
C ASP A 58 -23.81 -4.89 18.18
N PRO A 59 -24.36 -3.93 18.94
CA PRO A 59 -23.59 -2.85 19.57
C PRO A 59 -22.58 -3.34 20.62
N ALA A 60 -22.73 -4.58 21.10
CA ALA A 60 -21.82 -5.19 22.07
C ALA A 60 -20.48 -5.65 21.47
N LEU A 61 -20.39 -5.83 20.15
CA LEU A 61 -19.19 -6.31 19.45
C LEU A 61 -18.32 -5.17 18.91
N GLN A 62 -18.75 -3.91 19.06
CA GLN A 62 -17.99 -2.75 18.60
C GLN A 62 -16.64 -2.64 19.33
N LYS A 63 -15.55 -2.92 18.61
CA LYS A 63 -14.18 -2.68 19.07
C LYS A 63 -13.97 -1.18 19.23
N LYS A 64 -13.94 -0.71 20.48
CA LYS A 64 -13.61 0.69 20.82
C LYS A 64 -12.12 0.92 20.57
N VAL A 65 -11.76 1.28 19.34
CA VAL A 65 -10.42 1.76 19.03
C VAL A 65 -10.27 3.16 19.66
N LYS A 66 -9.26 3.35 20.50
CA LYS A 66 -8.96 4.67 21.06
C LYS A 66 -8.37 5.53 19.95
N LEU A 67 -8.83 6.77 19.84
CA LEU A 67 -8.36 7.74 18.84
C LEU A 67 -6.85 7.98 18.91
N GLU A 68 -6.24 7.75 20.08
CA GLU A 68 -4.80 7.89 20.33
C GLU A 68 -3.95 6.81 19.65
N ASP A 69 -4.50 5.62 19.39
CA ASP A 69 -3.77 4.50 18.78
C ASP A 69 -3.79 4.57 17.24
N ILE A 70 -4.56 5.50 16.65
CA ILE A 70 -4.64 5.69 15.21
C ILE A 70 -3.54 6.67 14.81
N GLU A 71 -2.37 6.13 14.47
CA GLU A 71 -1.28 6.90 13.86
C GLU A 71 -1.69 7.33 12.42
N VAL A 72 -2.30 8.51 12.28
CA VAL A 72 -2.79 9.05 10.98
C VAL A 72 -1.64 9.49 10.06
N SER A 73 -0.40 9.53 10.54
CA SER A 73 0.78 9.93 9.75
C SER A 73 1.57 8.71 9.27
N VAL A 74 2.16 8.81 8.07
CA VAL A 74 3.19 7.87 7.62
C VAL A 74 4.27 7.80 8.71
N PRO A 75 4.59 6.62 9.27
CA PRO A 75 5.63 6.52 10.28
C PRO A 75 6.90 7.09 9.67
N LYS A 76 7.43 8.15 10.28
CA LYS A 76 8.75 8.66 9.94
C LYS A 76 9.67 7.48 10.19
N ARG A 77 10.17 6.84 9.12
CA ARG A 77 11.08 5.69 9.20
C ARG A 77 12.00 5.95 10.36
N ALA A 78 11.90 5.13 11.41
CA ALA A 78 12.88 5.17 12.48
C ALA A 78 14.22 5.18 11.76
N LYS A 79 15.04 6.21 12.02
CA LYS A 79 16.43 6.14 11.60
C LYS A 79 16.92 4.89 12.32
N ILE A 80 17.03 3.79 11.59
CA ILE A 80 17.76 2.64 12.06
C ILE A 80 19.17 3.21 12.12
N GLU A 81 19.57 3.64 13.32
CA GLU A 81 20.96 3.90 13.64
C GLU A 81 21.63 2.54 13.52
N MET A 82 21.99 2.22 12.27
CA MET A 82 22.87 1.12 11.95
C MET A 82 24.25 1.56 12.42
N ASP A 83 24.45 1.56 13.74
CA ASP A 83 25.78 1.43 14.32
C ASP A 83 26.26 0.00 14.04
N ALA A 84 26.35 -0.32 12.74
CA ALA A 84 26.90 -1.55 12.26
C ALA A 84 28.40 -1.37 12.37
N VAL A 85 28.93 -1.77 13.52
CA VAL A 85 30.35 -2.06 13.66
C VAL A 85 30.69 -3.10 12.60
N ARG A 86 31.40 -2.67 11.56
CA ARG A 86 31.82 -3.49 10.42
C ARG A 86 33.19 -4.06 10.68
N LYS A 87 33.52 -5.13 9.97
CA LYS A 87 34.82 -5.79 10.04
C LYS A 87 35.50 -5.71 8.69
N GLY A 88 36.82 -5.56 8.74
CA GLY A 88 37.62 -5.53 7.53
C GLY A 88 39.10 -5.73 7.83
N LYS A 89 39.88 -5.60 6.76
CA LYS A 89 41.33 -5.75 6.77
C LYS A 89 41.98 -4.47 6.29
N VAL A 90 43.04 -4.04 6.98
CA VAL A 90 43.86 -2.90 6.56
C VAL A 90 44.66 -3.30 5.32
N ASP A 91 44.43 -2.60 4.21
CA ASP A 91 45.14 -2.81 2.95
C ASP A 91 46.46 -2.03 2.93
N PHE A 92 46.38 -0.75 3.26
CA PHE A 92 47.52 0.16 3.29
C PHE A 92 47.40 1.10 4.48
N PHE A 93 48.48 1.31 5.23
CA PHE A 93 48.53 2.31 6.28
C PHE A 93 49.91 2.95 6.34
N ASN A 94 49.95 4.27 6.20
CA ASN A 94 51.17 5.05 6.33
C ASN A 94 51.22 5.71 7.71
N THR A 95 52.09 5.21 8.59
CA THR A 95 52.29 5.75 9.94
C THR A 95 52.83 7.17 9.95
N ASP A 96 53.70 7.53 9.01
CA ASP A 96 54.32 8.87 8.96
C ASP A 96 53.33 9.96 8.56
N LYS A 97 52.40 9.63 7.65
CA LYS A 97 51.36 10.55 7.16
C LYS A 97 50.02 10.40 7.88
N GLY A 98 49.82 9.33 8.64
CA GLY A 98 48.63 9.08 9.46
C GLY A 98 47.36 8.80 8.66
N PHE A 99 47.46 8.17 7.49
CA PHE A 99 46.28 7.77 6.70
C PHE A 99 46.44 6.36 6.13
N GLY A 100 45.31 5.75 5.79
CA GLY A 100 45.28 4.44 5.16
C GLY A 100 43.94 4.09 4.54
N PHE A 101 43.81 2.82 4.17
CA PHE A 101 42.60 2.22 3.62
C PHE A 101 42.30 0.88 4.27
N ILE A 102 41.02 0.64 4.55
CA ILE A 102 40.49 -0.60 5.10
C ILE A 102 39.53 -1.19 4.07
N ILE A 103 39.70 -2.46 3.74
CA ILE A 103 38.79 -3.21 2.89
C ILE A 103 37.80 -3.94 3.80
N GLU A 104 36.50 -3.75 3.59
CA GLU A 104 35.45 -4.44 4.33
C GLU A 104 35.27 -5.88 3.83
N ASP A 105 35.10 -6.84 4.75
CA ASP A 105 35.02 -8.27 4.39
C ASP A 105 33.74 -8.62 3.62
N GLU A 106 32.62 -7.93 3.88
CA GLU A 106 31.31 -8.22 3.26
C GLU A 106 31.17 -7.60 1.87
N THR A 107 31.55 -6.33 1.72
CA THR A 107 31.35 -5.55 0.49
C THR A 107 32.59 -5.53 -0.40
N ASN A 108 33.77 -5.85 0.15
CA ASN A 108 35.08 -5.67 -0.49
C ASN A 108 35.32 -4.22 -0.96
N GLU A 109 34.60 -3.25 -0.40
CA GLU A 109 34.82 -1.83 -0.66
C GLU A 109 35.95 -1.30 0.22
N SER A 110 36.77 -0.41 -0.36
CA SER A 110 37.84 0.28 0.36
C SER A 110 37.32 1.57 1.00
N TYR A 111 37.46 1.67 2.32
CA TYR A 111 37.13 2.86 3.09
C TYR A 111 38.38 3.59 3.54
N PHE A 112 38.31 4.91 3.55
CA PHE A 112 39.40 5.75 4.02
C PHE A 112 39.48 5.72 5.55
N VAL A 113 40.69 5.71 6.10
CA VAL A 113 40.95 5.84 7.54
C VAL A 113 42.01 6.91 7.80
N HIS A 114 41.82 7.68 8.88
CA HIS A 114 42.78 8.66 9.39
C HIS A 114 43.21 8.29 10.80
N ILE A 115 44.44 8.64 11.20
CA ILE A 115 45.00 8.35 12.53
C ILE A 115 44.11 8.86 13.68
N ASN A 116 43.41 9.98 13.48
CA ASN A 116 42.46 10.54 14.45
C ASN A 116 41.22 9.65 14.70
N GLY A 117 40.90 8.75 13.76
CA GLY A 117 39.78 7.81 13.86
C GLY A 117 40.20 6.43 14.37
N CYS A 118 41.50 6.20 14.58
CA CYS A 118 42.03 4.96 15.14
C CYS A 118 42.20 5.11 16.66
N GLU A 119 41.65 4.17 17.42
CA GLU A 119 41.91 4.08 18.87
C GLU A 119 43.22 3.33 19.14
N ASP A 120 43.52 2.33 18.31
CA ASP A 120 44.73 1.51 18.39
C ASP A 120 45.68 1.79 17.21
N GLU A 121 46.98 1.53 17.40
CA GLU A 121 47.95 1.52 16.31
C GLU A 121 47.69 0.32 15.39
N ILE A 122 47.30 0.61 14.14
CA ILE A 122 47.02 -0.40 13.11
C ILE A 122 48.22 -0.54 12.16
N THR A 123 48.51 -1.77 11.76
CA THR A 123 49.53 -2.08 10.74
C THR A 123 48.90 -2.69 9.50
N GLU A 124 49.65 -2.69 8.39
CA GLU A 124 49.22 -3.33 7.15
C GLU A 124 48.86 -4.81 7.40
N ASN A 125 47.76 -5.27 6.78
CA ASN A 125 47.18 -6.60 6.92
C ASN A 125 46.45 -6.93 8.24
N ASP A 126 46.35 -6.02 9.19
CA ASP A 126 45.60 -6.26 10.42
C ASP A 126 44.09 -6.35 10.17
N LYS A 127 43.40 -7.18 10.96
CA LYS A 127 41.94 -7.21 11.01
C LYS A 127 41.44 -6.17 12.00
N VAL A 128 40.48 -5.39 11.57
CA VAL A 128 39.97 -4.25 12.31
C VAL A 128 38.45 -4.23 12.29
N SER A 129 37.89 -3.71 13.37
CA SER A 129 36.48 -3.33 13.46
C SER A 129 36.37 -1.82 13.42
N PHE A 130 35.41 -1.31 12.65
CA PHE A 130 35.24 0.12 12.42
C PHE A 130 33.77 0.49 12.16
N GLU A 131 33.44 1.75 12.41
CA GLU A 131 32.15 2.35 12.06
C GLU A 131 32.32 3.23 10.82
N LEU A 132 31.28 3.33 9.98
CA LEU A 132 31.31 4.18 8.78
C LEU A 132 30.59 5.50 9.01
N GLU A 133 31.29 6.60 8.78
CA GLU A 133 30.76 7.94 8.84
C GLU A 133 30.87 8.65 7.47
N LYS A 134 29.93 9.54 7.15
CA LYS A 134 29.98 10.34 5.92
C LYS A 134 30.92 11.53 6.11
N GLY A 135 32.12 11.46 5.53
CA GLY A 135 33.10 12.55 5.51
C GLY A 135 33.05 13.40 4.23
N LEU A 136 33.94 14.39 4.16
CA LEU A 136 34.02 15.34 3.03
C LEU A 136 34.41 14.69 1.69
N LYS A 137 35.14 13.57 1.74
CA LYS A 137 35.67 12.86 0.55
C LYS A 137 35.01 11.50 0.30
N GLY A 138 33.96 11.15 1.04
CA GLY A 138 33.29 9.85 0.96
C GLY A 138 33.06 9.23 2.33
N MET A 139 32.89 7.91 2.37
CA MET A 139 32.75 7.16 3.60
C MET A 139 34.10 7.04 4.30
N ASN A 140 34.15 7.40 5.57
CA ASN A 140 35.33 7.36 6.43
C ASN A 140 35.12 6.33 7.54
N ALA A 141 36.16 5.58 7.87
CA ALA A 141 36.18 4.68 9.00
C ALA A 141 36.53 5.44 10.29
N VAL A 142 35.70 5.27 11.32
CA VAL A 142 35.83 5.93 12.63
C VAL A 142 35.75 4.87 13.74
N LYS A 143 36.39 5.14 14.89
CA LYS A 143 36.55 4.21 16.02
C LYS A 143 37.15 2.87 15.61
N VAL A 144 38.25 2.93 14.86
CA VAL A 144 38.93 1.73 14.38
C VAL A 144 39.65 1.04 15.55
N LYS A 145 39.33 -0.24 15.75
CA LYS A 145 39.90 -1.12 16.79
C LYS A 145 40.46 -2.38 16.17
N LYS A 146 41.61 -2.83 16.65
CA LYS A 146 42.19 -4.11 16.22
C LYS A 146 41.38 -5.28 16.82
N VAL A 147 41.06 -6.29 16.00
CA VAL A 147 40.30 -7.50 16.41
C VAL A 147 41.22 -8.70 16.53
#